data_AF-A0A7S2T2M7-F1
#
_entry.id   AF-A0A7S2T2M7-F1
#
_cell.length_a   1.000
_cell.length_b   1.000
_cell.length_c   1.000
_cell.angle_alpha   90.00
_cell.angle_beta   90.00
_cell.angle_gamma   90.00
#
_symmetry.space_group_name_H-M   'P 1'
#
loop_
_entity.id
_entity.type
_entity.pdbx_description
1 polymer ?
#
loop_
_entity_poly.entity_id
_entity_poly.type
_entity_poly.pdbx_seq_one_letter_code
_entity_poly.pdbx_strand_id
1 'polypeptide(L)'
;GEGKKGAGAARPGPVPKEDAFAIRKISEYKEEGAIAIPELSNPWPKIDKLGLSWLRKLRLMDLINEAALMGMDESKIEQFEDLMATMADSSPPIEWWSTAADKALLFGVYKHGYGAFDKIRNDPEYAEAFTRDETNVEANLKKREQFRHKEGCQCVSCVHTRKKREKEEQDAKNGSAEGKEPVEESKADDDWPNTDGLTKRLKKVTTALESQKKRLERERGRAERDKQRKLNQKREEDAKRKRDEQTSRAPRRKRQMSTRRNPVEDPAESEIDEWESPADV
;
A
#
# COMPACT_ATOMS: atom_id res chain seq x y z
N GLY A 1 10.54 -81.48 -39.00
CA GLY A 1 10.72 -80.06 -39.33
C GLY A 1 10.01 -79.25 -38.27
N GLU A 2 10.70 -78.25 -37.74
CA GLU A 2 10.41 -77.51 -36.51
C GLU A 2 9.10 -76.70 -36.54
N GLY A 3 8.39 -76.65 -35.40
CA GLY A 3 7.29 -75.71 -35.15
C GLY A 3 7.66 -74.76 -34.01
N LYS A 4 8.16 -73.58 -34.36
CA LYS A 4 8.59 -72.51 -33.43
C LYS A 4 7.40 -71.91 -32.65
N LYS A 5 7.68 -71.64 -31.37
CA LYS A 5 6.89 -70.87 -30.40
C LYS A 5 6.50 -69.49 -30.95
N GLY A 6 5.20 -69.15 -30.90
CA GLY A 6 4.68 -67.79 -31.07
C GLY A 6 4.42 -67.15 -29.70
N ALA A 7 5.06 -66.01 -29.46
CA ALA A 7 5.02 -65.23 -28.23
C ALA A 7 3.60 -64.70 -27.93
N GLY A 8 3.16 -64.85 -26.67
CA GLY A 8 1.94 -64.23 -26.17
C GLY A 8 2.10 -62.72 -26.08
N ALA A 9 1.32 -61.97 -26.86
CA ALA A 9 1.17 -60.53 -26.72
C ALA A 9 0.50 -60.22 -25.39
N ALA A 10 1.19 -59.52 -24.50
CA ALA A 10 0.64 -58.98 -23.27
C ALA A 10 -0.49 -58.00 -23.61
N ARG A 11 -1.66 -58.22 -23.00
CA ARG A 11 -2.79 -57.28 -23.12
C ARG A 11 -2.38 -55.94 -22.49
N PRO A 12 -2.60 -54.79 -23.16
CA PRO A 12 -2.38 -53.49 -22.54
C PRO A 12 -3.30 -53.35 -21.33
N GLY A 13 -2.73 -52.99 -20.18
CA GLY A 13 -3.47 -52.75 -18.94
C GLY A 13 -4.46 -51.59 -19.09
N PRO A 14 -5.49 -51.51 -18.22
CA PRO A 14 -6.49 -50.46 -18.29
C PRO A 14 -5.85 -49.08 -18.13
N VAL A 15 -6.06 -48.24 -19.14
CA VAL A 15 -5.59 -46.85 -19.18
C VAL A 15 -6.29 -46.08 -18.05
N PRO A 16 -5.57 -45.31 -17.22
CA PRO A 16 -6.17 -44.49 -16.16
C PRO A 16 -7.31 -43.61 -16.68
N LYS A 17 -8.36 -43.40 -15.87
CA LYS A 17 -9.58 -42.69 -16.30
C LYS A 17 -9.32 -41.27 -16.83
N GLU A 18 -8.31 -40.60 -16.27
CA GLU A 18 -7.90 -39.24 -16.67
C GLU A 18 -7.30 -39.25 -18.09
N ASP A 19 -6.51 -40.28 -18.42
CA ASP A 19 -5.91 -40.47 -19.74
C ASP A 19 -6.96 -40.84 -20.78
N ALA A 20 -7.97 -41.64 -20.42
CA ALA A 20 -9.07 -42.00 -21.32
C ALA A 20 -9.91 -40.78 -21.76
N PHE A 21 -10.14 -39.82 -20.85
CA PHE A 21 -10.83 -38.58 -21.17
C PHE A 21 -10.00 -37.70 -22.12
N ALA A 22 -8.72 -37.51 -21.82
CA ALA A 22 -7.82 -36.72 -22.66
C ALA A 22 -7.71 -37.31 -24.07
N ILE A 23 -7.55 -38.64 -24.19
CA ILE A 23 -7.49 -39.34 -25.47
C ILE A 23 -8.79 -39.15 -26.27
N ARG A 24 -9.96 -39.29 -25.62
CA ARG A 24 -11.25 -39.08 -26.27
C ARG A 24 -11.40 -37.64 -26.79
N LYS A 25 -11.06 -36.65 -25.98
CA LYS A 25 -11.15 -35.23 -26.38
C LYS A 25 -10.17 -34.87 -27.49
N ILE A 26 -8.94 -35.40 -27.44
CA ILE A 26 -7.94 -35.20 -28.50
C ILE A 26 -8.43 -35.82 -29.82
N SER A 27 -9.12 -36.97 -29.79
CA SER A 27 -9.70 -37.59 -30.98
C SER A 27 -10.85 -36.75 -31.56
N GLU A 28 -11.76 -36.29 -30.71
CA GLU A 28 -12.89 -35.42 -31.07
C GLU A 28 -12.39 -34.14 -31.76
N TYR A 29 -11.37 -33.49 -31.20
CA TYR A 29 -10.77 -32.30 -31.82
C TYR A 29 -10.12 -32.60 -33.17
N LYS A 30 -9.48 -33.76 -33.35
CA LYS A 30 -8.90 -34.15 -34.64
C LYS A 30 -9.97 -34.40 -35.71
N GLU A 31 -11.10 -35.00 -35.33
CA GLU A 31 -12.25 -35.22 -36.22
C GLU A 31 -12.91 -33.90 -36.64
N GLU A 32 -12.90 -32.89 -35.77
CA GLU A 32 -13.31 -31.51 -36.06
C GLU A 32 -12.27 -30.71 -36.88
N GLY A 33 -11.20 -31.35 -37.34
CA GLY A 33 -10.16 -30.74 -38.16
C GLY A 33 -9.09 -29.97 -37.38
N ALA A 34 -9.00 -30.15 -36.06
CA ALA A 34 -7.91 -29.58 -35.27
C ALA A 34 -6.60 -30.29 -35.59
N ILE A 35 -5.64 -29.54 -36.13
CA ILE A 35 -4.29 -30.01 -36.41
C ILE A 35 -3.47 -29.90 -35.11
N ALA A 36 -2.83 -30.98 -34.70
CA ALA A 36 -1.86 -30.92 -33.61
C ALA A 36 -0.67 -30.05 -34.05
N ILE A 37 -0.41 -28.96 -33.32
CA ILE A 37 0.71 -28.05 -33.60
C ILE A 37 1.94 -28.58 -32.85
N PRO A 38 2.92 -29.23 -33.51
CA PRO A 38 4.02 -29.93 -32.83
C PRO A 38 4.98 -28.95 -32.13
N GLU A 39 5.08 -27.74 -32.68
CA GLU A 39 5.84 -26.62 -32.15
C GLU A 39 4.87 -25.52 -31.76
N LEU A 40 4.11 -25.74 -30.70
CA LEU A 40 3.31 -24.66 -30.10
C LEU A 40 4.27 -23.66 -29.42
N SER A 41 5.02 -22.89 -30.20
CA SER A 41 5.79 -21.72 -29.73
C SER A 41 4.83 -20.54 -29.53
N ASN A 42 3.67 -20.78 -28.94
CA ASN A 42 2.68 -19.74 -28.70
C ASN A 42 2.94 -19.22 -27.28
N PRO A 43 3.71 -18.13 -27.08
CA PRO A 43 3.81 -17.49 -25.78
C PRO A 43 2.43 -16.93 -25.47
N TRP A 44 1.63 -17.71 -24.74
CA TRP A 44 0.23 -17.49 -24.36
C TRP A 44 -0.24 -16.03 -24.52
N PRO A 45 -0.58 -15.55 -25.74
CA PRO A 45 -0.65 -14.11 -25.98
C PRO A 45 -1.91 -13.51 -25.35
N LYS A 46 -2.92 -14.36 -25.14
CA LYS A 46 -4.10 -14.06 -24.33
C LYS A 46 -3.78 -14.05 -22.84
N ILE A 47 -2.88 -14.89 -22.32
CA ILE A 47 -2.45 -14.81 -20.91
C ILE A 47 -1.57 -13.59 -20.67
N ASP A 48 -0.74 -13.17 -21.61
CA ASP A 48 0.05 -11.95 -21.43
C ASP A 48 -0.86 -10.72 -21.20
N LYS A 49 -1.99 -10.67 -21.92
CA LYS A 49 -3.00 -9.60 -21.77
C LYS A 49 -3.96 -9.84 -20.59
N LEU A 50 -4.49 -11.05 -20.44
CA LEU A 50 -5.51 -11.39 -19.44
C LEU A 50 -4.92 -11.71 -18.07
N GLY A 51 -3.73 -12.30 -18.01
CA GLY A 51 -3.01 -12.62 -16.79
C GLY A 51 -2.72 -11.38 -15.96
N LEU A 52 -2.34 -10.27 -16.59
CA LEU A 52 -2.19 -9.00 -15.87
C LEU A 52 -3.54 -8.48 -15.33
N SER A 53 -4.63 -8.68 -16.06
CA SER A 53 -5.99 -8.35 -15.58
C SER A 53 -6.37 -9.20 -14.37
N TRP A 54 -6.06 -10.50 -14.41
CA TRP A 54 -6.32 -11.43 -13.31
C TRP A 54 -5.49 -11.08 -12.09
N LEU A 55 -4.19 -10.81 -12.26
CA LEU A 55 -3.31 -10.37 -11.17
C LEU A 55 -3.83 -9.08 -10.52
N ARG A 56 -4.24 -8.09 -11.32
CA ARG A 56 -4.84 -6.85 -10.80
C ARG A 56 -6.14 -7.13 -10.04
N LYS A 57 -6.98 -8.05 -10.53
CA LYS A 57 -8.22 -8.44 -9.86
C LYS A 57 -7.96 -9.20 -8.56
N LEU A 58 -7.01 -10.12 -8.53
CA LEU A 58 -6.59 -10.83 -7.32
C LEU A 58 -6.05 -9.84 -6.29
N ARG A 59 -5.19 -8.90 -6.71
CA ARG A 59 -4.69 -7.84 -5.83
C ARG A 59 -5.79 -6.92 -5.30
N LEU A 60 -6.76 -6.57 -6.14
CA LEU A 60 -7.94 -5.81 -5.72
C LEU A 60 -8.70 -6.56 -4.62
N MET A 61 -8.95 -7.86 -4.81
CA MET A 61 -9.67 -8.68 -3.82
C MET A 61 -8.87 -8.86 -2.52
N ASP A 62 -7.56 -9.03 -2.59
CA ASP A 62 -6.65 -9.09 -1.44
C ASP A 62 -6.71 -7.79 -0.60
N LEU A 63 -6.65 -6.64 -1.26
CA LEU A 63 -6.76 -5.33 -0.59
C LEU A 63 -8.16 -5.06 -0.02
N ILE A 64 -9.21 -5.52 -0.69
CA ILE A 64 -10.59 -5.45 -0.17
C ILE A 64 -10.71 -6.29 1.10
N ASN A 65 -10.20 -7.53 1.05
CA ASN A 65 -10.19 -8.42 2.20
C ASN A 65 -9.42 -7.81 3.38
N GLU A 66 -8.26 -7.24 3.13
CA GLU A 66 -7.48 -6.55 4.15
C GLU A 66 -8.21 -5.34 4.75
N ALA A 67 -8.85 -4.50 3.92
CA ALA A 67 -9.63 -3.37 4.39
C ALA A 67 -10.82 -3.83 5.26
N ALA A 68 -11.52 -4.90 4.87
CA ALA A 68 -12.62 -5.46 5.64
C ALA A 68 -12.13 -6.01 6.99
N LEU A 69 -11.05 -6.80 6.99
CA LEU A 69 -10.46 -7.32 8.23
C LEU A 69 -9.95 -6.20 9.14
N MET A 70 -9.43 -5.11 8.58
CA MET A 70 -9.05 -3.92 9.35
C MET A 70 -10.24 -3.29 10.09
N GLY A 71 -11.42 -3.25 9.46
CA GLY A 71 -12.65 -2.73 10.08
C GLY A 71 -13.28 -3.68 11.10
N MET A 72 -12.95 -4.96 11.07
CA MET A 72 -13.40 -5.96 12.07
C MET A 72 -12.44 -6.08 13.27
N ASP A 73 -11.19 -5.63 13.10
CA ASP A 73 -10.16 -5.69 14.13
C ASP A 73 -10.22 -4.44 15.02
N GLU A 74 -10.65 -4.62 16.27
CA GLU A 74 -10.77 -3.53 17.26
C GLU A 74 -9.46 -2.75 17.44
N SER A 75 -8.30 -3.41 17.29
CA SER A 75 -6.99 -2.74 17.38
C SER A 75 -6.66 -1.84 16.20
N LYS A 76 -7.37 -2.00 15.08
CA LYS A 76 -7.16 -1.25 13.83
C LYS A 76 -8.35 -0.38 13.43
N ILE A 77 -9.39 -0.31 14.26
CA ILE A 77 -10.61 0.43 13.94
C ILE A 77 -10.32 1.92 13.63
N GLU A 78 -9.38 2.54 14.33
CA GLU A 78 -8.97 3.92 14.05
C GLU A 78 -8.34 4.07 12.65
N GLN A 79 -7.50 3.11 12.25
CA GLN A 79 -6.92 3.09 10.90
C GLN A 79 -8.02 2.85 9.84
N PHE A 80 -9.01 2.04 10.16
CA PHE A 80 -10.16 1.83 9.28
C PHE A 80 -11.00 3.11 9.13
N GLU A 81 -11.29 3.82 10.21
CA GLU A 81 -12.03 5.08 10.14
C GLU A 81 -11.25 6.16 9.39
N ASP A 82 -9.94 6.24 9.54
CA ASP A 82 -9.06 7.11 8.74
C ASP A 82 -9.14 6.80 7.23
N LEU A 83 -9.22 5.51 6.89
CA LEU A 83 -9.40 5.06 5.51
C LEU A 83 -10.77 5.51 4.98
N MET A 84 -11.82 5.32 5.77
CA MET A 84 -13.19 5.70 5.40
C MET A 84 -13.37 7.21 5.29
N ALA A 85 -12.68 8.00 6.13
CA ALA A 85 -12.62 9.45 6.02
C ALA A 85 -11.96 9.87 4.70
N THR A 86 -10.83 9.24 4.34
CA THR A 86 -10.16 9.49 3.04
C THR A 86 -11.07 9.14 1.86
N MET A 87 -11.91 8.11 2.00
CA MET A 87 -12.90 7.73 0.99
C MET A 87 -14.03 8.75 0.85
N ALA A 88 -14.48 9.34 1.96
CA ALA A 88 -15.52 10.37 1.98
C ALA A 88 -15.12 11.69 1.30
N ASP A 89 -13.81 11.93 1.10
CA ASP A 89 -13.28 13.04 0.32
C ASP A 89 -13.23 12.76 -1.19
N SER A 90 -13.39 11.50 -1.59
CA SER A 90 -13.39 11.10 -3.00
C SER A 90 -14.80 11.17 -3.59
N SER A 91 -14.90 11.59 -4.86
CA SER A 91 -16.19 11.72 -5.56
C SER A 91 -17.03 10.43 -5.41
N PRO A 92 -18.25 10.54 -4.87
CA PRO A 92 -19.14 9.40 -4.74
C PRO A 92 -19.60 8.89 -6.12
N PRO A 93 -20.06 7.63 -6.22
CA PRO A 93 -20.63 7.09 -7.45
C PRO A 93 -21.98 7.74 -7.81
N ILE A 94 -22.76 8.18 -6.81
CA ILE A 94 -23.99 8.94 -6.95
C ILE A 94 -24.16 9.88 -5.75
N GLU A 95 -24.91 10.97 -5.89
CA GLU A 95 -25.00 12.06 -4.91
C GLU A 95 -25.41 11.61 -3.50
N TRP A 96 -26.32 10.65 -3.37
CA TRP A 96 -26.78 10.16 -2.06
C TRP A 96 -25.82 9.17 -1.38
N TRP A 97 -24.73 8.76 -2.05
CA TRP A 97 -23.82 7.73 -1.55
C TRP A 97 -23.03 8.18 -0.33
N SER A 98 -23.18 7.48 0.78
CA SER A 98 -22.63 7.86 2.09
C SER A 98 -21.40 7.03 2.46
N THR A 99 -20.70 7.46 3.52
CA THR A 99 -19.63 6.65 4.14
C THR A 99 -20.18 5.33 4.67
N ALA A 100 -21.44 5.30 5.13
CA ALA A 100 -22.11 4.06 5.54
C ALA A 100 -22.30 3.12 4.34
N ALA A 101 -22.71 3.64 3.18
CA ALA A 101 -22.81 2.87 1.94
C ALA A 101 -21.44 2.31 1.50
N ASP A 102 -20.34 3.04 1.71
CA ASP A 102 -18.98 2.51 1.47
C ASP A 102 -18.63 1.35 2.41
N LYS A 103 -18.95 1.46 3.70
CA LYS A 103 -18.71 0.37 4.68
C LYS A 103 -19.54 -0.86 4.31
N ALA A 104 -20.82 -0.65 4.04
CA ALA A 104 -21.75 -1.69 3.60
C ALA A 104 -21.32 -2.36 2.29
N LEU A 105 -20.83 -1.60 1.30
CA LEU A 105 -20.29 -2.16 0.07
C LEU A 105 -19.03 -3.00 0.34
N LEU A 106 -18.12 -2.51 1.19
CA LEU A 106 -16.89 -3.22 1.53
C LEU A 106 -17.16 -4.53 2.27
N PHE A 107 -17.93 -4.49 3.35
CA PHE A 107 -18.29 -5.68 4.13
C PHE A 107 -19.21 -6.61 3.34
N GLY A 108 -20.11 -6.07 2.52
CA GLY A 108 -20.94 -6.83 1.60
C GLY A 108 -20.11 -7.63 0.60
N VAL A 109 -19.05 -7.05 0.02
CA VAL A 109 -18.15 -7.79 -0.87
C VAL A 109 -17.38 -8.87 -0.11
N TYR A 110 -16.98 -8.60 1.13
CA TYR A 110 -16.34 -9.61 1.99
C TYR A 110 -17.28 -10.80 2.26
N LYS A 111 -18.56 -10.53 2.55
CA LYS A 111 -19.58 -11.54 2.88
C LYS A 111 -20.10 -12.32 1.66
N HIS A 112 -20.46 -11.62 0.59
CA HIS A 112 -21.16 -12.20 -0.58
C HIS A 112 -20.26 -12.46 -1.79
N GLY A 113 -19.05 -11.92 -1.78
CA GLY A 113 -18.08 -12.03 -2.86
C GLY A 113 -18.11 -10.84 -3.84
N TYR A 114 -16.97 -10.67 -4.52
CA TYR A 114 -16.79 -9.59 -5.50
C TYR A 114 -17.73 -9.76 -6.71
N GLY A 115 -18.50 -8.70 -7.00
CA GLY A 115 -19.42 -8.66 -8.14
C GLY A 115 -20.86 -9.09 -7.79
N ALA A 116 -21.11 -9.58 -6.58
CA ALA A 116 -22.45 -9.94 -6.11
C ALA A 116 -23.24 -8.71 -5.60
N PHE A 117 -23.21 -7.59 -6.35
CA PHE A 117 -23.73 -6.31 -5.89
C PHE A 117 -25.23 -6.32 -5.60
N ASP A 118 -26.01 -7.08 -6.36
CA ASP A 118 -27.46 -7.21 -6.10
C ASP A 118 -27.74 -7.95 -4.80
N LYS A 119 -26.92 -8.95 -4.44
CA LYS A 119 -27.03 -9.63 -3.14
C LYS A 119 -26.68 -8.70 -1.99
N ILE A 120 -25.65 -7.87 -2.19
CA ILE A 120 -25.20 -6.88 -1.19
C ILE A 120 -26.29 -5.83 -0.97
N ARG A 121 -26.87 -5.29 -2.05
CA ARG A 121 -27.95 -4.30 -1.99
C ARG A 121 -29.16 -4.80 -1.21
N ASN A 122 -29.49 -6.09 -1.38
CA ASN A 122 -30.65 -6.72 -0.76
C ASN A 122 -30.34 -7.42 0.57
N ASP A 123 -29.12 -7.32 1.11
CA ASP A 123 -28.79 -7.89 2.41
C ASP A 123 -29.44 -7.05 3.53
N PRO A 124 -30.30 -7.63 4.39
CA PRO A 124 -30.91 -6.89 5.50
C PRO A 124 -29.93 -6.17 6.42
N GLU A 125 -28.69 -6.67 6.54
CA GLU A 125 -27.63 -6.06 7.35
C GLU A 125 -27.10 -4.74 6.74
N TYR A 126 -27.21 -4.60 5.42
CA TYR A 126 -26.61 -3.50 4.66
C TYR A 126 -27.63 -2.61 3.95
N ALA A 127 -28.88 -3.07 3.81
CA ALA A 127 -29.93 -2.40 3.05
C ALA A 127 -30.18 -0.96 3.52
N GLU A 128 -30.17 -0.71 4.84
CA GLU A 128 -30.37 0.62 5.41
C GLU A 128 -29.29 1.61 4.96
N ALA A 129 -28.04 1.16 4.83
CA ALA A 129 -26.92 2.00 4.41
C ALA A 129 -27.00 2.44 2.92
N PHE A 130 -27.82 1.75 2.11
CA PHE A 130 -28.06 2.06 0.71
C PHE A 130 -29.34 2.88 0.48
N THR A 131 -29.97 3.37 1.54
CA THR A 131 -31.10 4.28 1.44
C THR A 131 -30.62 5.68 1.05
N ARG A 132 -31.46 6.37 0.28
CA ARG A 132 -31.20 7.74 -0.14
C ARG A 132 -31.32 8.68 1.06
N ASP A 133 -30.26 9.42 1.34
CA ASP A 133 -30.20 10.44 2.39
C ASP A 133 -29.98 11.83 1.77
N GLU A 134 -30.98 12.70 1.88
CA GLU A 134 -30.94 14.06 1.33
C GLU A 134 -29.88 14.95 1.99
N THR A 135 -29.55 14.71 3.26
CA THR A 135 -28.47 15.47 3.93
C THR A 135 -27.12 15.17 3.29
N ASN A 136 -26.91 13.92 2.89
CA ASN A 136 -25.70 13.48 2.22
C ASN A 136 -25.69 13.95 0.75
N VAL A 137 -26.84 13.97 0.08
CA VAL A 137 -26.99 14.61 -1.25
C VAL A 137 -26.52 16.07 -1.19
N GLU A 138 -27.05 16.86 -0.27
CA GLU A 138 -26.69 18.27 -0.12
C GLU A 138 -25.18 18.43 0.18
N ALA A 139 -24.64 17.64 1.11
CA ALA A 139 -23.22 17.68 1.46
C ALA A 139 -22.32 17.34 0.26
N ASN A 140 -22.66 16.31 -0.52
CA ASN A 140 -21.89 15.89 -1.67
C ASN A 140 -21.98 16.89 -2.84
N LEU A 141 -23.15 17.50 -3.06
CA LEU A 141 -23.33 18.58 -4.03
C LEU A 141 -22.47 19.79 -3.66
N LYS A 142 -22.50 20.21 -2.38
CA LYS A 142 -21.68 21.32 -1.88
C LYS A 142 -20.19 21.05 -2.03
N LYS A 143 -19.73 19.83 -1.69
CA LYS A 143 -18.33 19.41 -1.94
C LYS A 143 -17.99 19.50 -3.43
N ARG A 144 -18.86 18.97 -4.31
CA ARG A 144 -18.65 19.01 -5.76
C ARG A 144 -18.54 20.44 -6.28
N GLU A 145 -19.34 21.37 -5.76
CA GLU A 145 -19.29 22.78 -6.09
C GLU A 145 -18.02 23.47 -5.58
N GLN A 146 -17.59 23.17 -4.35
CA GLN A 146 -16.38 23.71 -3.76
C GLN A 146 -15.13 23.38 -4.59
N PHE A 147 -15.06 22.17 -5.15
CA PHE A 147 -13.97 21.72 -6.01
C PHE A 147 -14.25 21.89 -7.51
N ARG A 148 -15.29 22.66 -7.87
CA ARG A 148 -15.61 22.92 -9.28
C ARG A 148 -14.52 23.79 -9.89
N HIS A 149 -13.84 23.24 -10.88
CA HIS A 149 -12.96 24.03 -11.73
C HIS A 149 -13.76 25.12 -12.45
N LYS A 150 -13.30 26.36 -12.37
CA LYS A 150 -13.94 27.50 -13.05
C LYS A 150 -13.98 27.31 -14.57
N GLU A 151 -14.94 27.94 -15.22
CA GLU A 151 -14.98 28.01 -16.68
C GLU A 151 -13.65 28.56 -17.22
N GLY A 152 -13.09 27.88 -18.22
CA GLY A 152 -11.76 28.19 -18.76
C GLY A 152 -10.57 27.55 -18.03
N CYS A 153 -10.77 26.72 -17.00
CA CYS A 153 -9.67 26.06 -16.28
C CYS A 153 -8.78 25.22 -17.21
N GLN A 154 -7.47 25.51 -17.22
CA GLN A 154 -6.48 24.89 -18.10
C GLN A 154 -5.76 23.68 -17.50
N CYS A 155 -6.23 23.12 -16.39
CA CYS A 155 -5.60 21.93 -15.81
C CYS A 155 -5.75 20.71 -16.76
N VAL A 156 -4.82 19.77 -16.65
CA VAL A 156 -4.74 18.58 -17.54
C VAL A 156 -6.07 17.82 -17.59
N SER A 157 -6.74 17.63 -16.45
CA SER A 157 -8.05 16.96 -16.39
C SER A 157 -9.14 17.74 -17.16
N CYS A 158 -9.27 19.05 -16.94
CA CYS A 158 -10.25 19.89 -17.62
C CYS A 158 -9.99 20.05 -19.13
N VAL A 159 -8.73 20.00 -19.55
CA VAL A 159 -8.38 20.00 -20.98
C VAL A 159 -8.73 18.66 -21.62
N HIS A 160 -8.44 17.53 -20.96
CA HIS A 160 -8.83 16.21 -21.47
C HIS A 160 -10.35 16.02 -21.52
N THR A 161 -11.09 16.47 -20.50
CA THR A 161 -12.56 16.36 -20.50
C THR A 161 -13.19 17.23 -21.59
N ARG A 162 -12.69 18.46 -21.83
CA ARG A 162 -13.13 19.29 -22.96
C ARG A 162 -12.86 18.62 -24.31
N LYS A 163 -11.63 18.15 -24.54
CA LYS A 163 -11.28 17.42 -25.77
C LYS A 163 -12.12 16.17 -25.99
N LYS A 164 -12.44 15.43 -24.91
CA LYS A 164 -13.29 14.24 -25.00
C LYS A 164 -14.72 14.61 -25.42
N ARG A 165 -15.29 15.67 -24.83
CA ARG A 165 -16.62 16.17 -25.22
C ARG A 165 -16.65 16.69 -26.66
N GLU A 166 -15.63 17.44 -27.07
CA GLU A 166 -15.48 17.91 -28.45
C GLU A 166 -15.42 16.74 -29.45
N LYS A 167 -14.74 15.65 -29.09
CA LYS A 167 -14.69 14.44 -29.91
C LYS A 167 -16.05 13.73 -29.98
N GLU A 168 -16.72 13.55 -28.85
CA GLU A 168 -18.07 12.93 -28.80
C GLU A 168 -19.09 13.76 -29.60
N GLU A 169 -18.98 15.09 -29.60
CA GLU A 169 -19.85 15.98 -30.39
C GLU A 169 -19.52 15.93 -31.90
N GLN A 170 -18.25 15.78 -32.27
CA GLN A 170 -17.84 15.57 -33.67
C GLN A 170 -18.28 14.20 -34.19
N ASP A 171 -18.16 13.16 -33.36
CA ASP A 171 -18.61 11.80 -33.69
C ASP A 171 -20.15 11.76 -33.83
N ALA A 172 -20.89 12.54 -33.02
CA ALA A 172 -22.35 12.69 -33.13
C ALA A 172 -22.78 13.47 -34.40
N LYS A 173 -21.96 14.40 -34.91
CA LYS A 173 -22.24 15.14 -36.15
C LYS A 173 -21.86 14.39 -37.42
N ASN A 174 -20.95 13.40 -37.33
CA ASN A 174 -20.46 12.62 -38.47
C ASN A 174 -21.03 11.18 -38.55
N GLY A 175 -21.85 10.77 -37.58
CA GLY A 175 -22.43 9.43 -37.51
C GLY A 175 -23.79 9.31 -38.20
N SER A 176 -23.80 8.65 -39.36
CA SER A 176 -24.98 8.06 -40.01
C SER A 176 -25.74 7.16 -39.03
N ALA A 177 -27.07 7.21 -39.11
CA ALA A 177 -27.98 6.36 -38.37
C ALA A 177 -27.70 4.87 -38.64
N GLU A 178 -27.16 4.17 -37.66
CA GLU A 178 -27.28 2.73 -37.54
C GLU A 178 -27.64 2.43 -36.07
N GLY A 179 -28.84 1.87 -35.91
CA GLY A 179 -29.63 1.92 -34.69
C GLY A 179 -28.91 1.41 -33.45
N LYS A 180 -28.66 2.33 -32.52
CA LYS A 180 -28.94 2.09 -31.11
C LYS A 180 -30.24 2.80 -30.81
N GLU A 181 -31.28 2.02 -30.57
CA GLU A 181 -32.54 2.54 -30.04
C GLU A 181 -32.24 3.48 -28.86
N PRO A 182 -32.87 4.67 -28.81
CA PRO A 182 -32.85 5.46 -27.60
C PRO A 182 -33.60 4.65 -26.55
N VAL A 183 -32.89 4.14 -25.54
CA VAL A 183 -33.51 3.54 -24.38
C VAL A 183 -34.40 4.60 -23.77
N GLU A 184 -35.71 4.41 -23.92
CA GLU A 184 -36.73 5.23 -23.28
C GLU A 184 -36.47 5.23 -21.78
N GLU A 185 -36.24 6.44 -21.27
CA GLU A 185 -36.14 6.80 -19.87
C GLU A 185 -37.48 6.50 -19.19
N SER A 186 -37.64 5.24 -18.78
CA SER A 186 -38.78 4.75 -18.01
C SER A 186 -38.40 4.74 -16.53
N LYS A 187 -38.80 5.84 -15.87
CA LYS A 187 -38.74 6.08 -14.43
C LYS A 187 -39.17 4.85 -13.59
N ALA A 188 -38.28 4.39 -12.70
CA ALA A 188 -38.49 4.39 -11.24
C ALA A 188 -37.47 3.54 -10.43
N ASP A 189 -36.51 2.85 -11.07
CA ASP A 189 -35.51 1.99 -10.38
C ASP A 189 -34.03 2.42 -10.58
N ASP A 190 -33.79 3.56 -11.26
CA ASP A 190 -32.49 3.98 -11.84
C ASP A 190 -31.54 4.80 -10.93
N ASP A 191 -31.78 4.87 -9.62
CA ASP A 191 -30.89 5.60 -8.70
C ASP A 191 -29.73 4.74 -8.15
N TRP A 192 -29.57 3.49 -8.58
CA TRP A 192 -28.48 2.61 -8.10
C TRP A 192 -27.23 2.68 -8.99
N PRO A 193 -26.01 2.82 -8.42
CA PRO A 193 -24.80 2.79 -9.22
C PRO A 193 -24.64 1.47 -9.97
N ASN A 194 -24.32 1.56 -11.27
CA ASN A 194 -24.02 0.38 -12.06
C ASN A 194 -22.77 -0.37 -11.55
N THR A 195 -22.61 -1.61 -12.01
CA THR A 195 -21.52 -2.51 -11.61
C THR A 195 -20.12 -1.90 -11.82
N ASP A 196 -19.96 -1.09 -12.87
CA ASP A 196 -18.73 -0.35 -13.16
C ASP A 196 -18.48 0.77 -12.15
N GLY A 197 -19.52 1.49 -11.73
CA GLY A 197 -19.48 2.52 -10.69
C GLY A 197 -19.05 1.95 -9.35
N LEU A 198 -19.68 0.84 -8.94
CA LEU A 198 -19.32 0.10 -7.72
C LEU A 198 -17.89 -0.46 -7.79
N THR A 199 -17.50 -1.05 -8.92
CA THR A 199 -16.14 -1.52 -9.16
C THR A 199 -15.11 -0.39 -9.08
N LYS A 200 -15.41 0.78 -9.65
CA LYS A 200 -14.56 1.98 -9.55
C LYS A 200 -14.46 2.45 -8.10
N ARG A 201 -15.56 2.41 -7.34
CA ARG A 201 -15.58 2.78 -5.92
C ARG A 201 -14.70 1.83 -5.09
N LEU A 202 -14.79 0.52 -5.30
CA LEU A 202 -13.89 -0.46 -4.66
C LEU A 202 -12.42 -0.24 -5.02
N LYS A 203 -12.12 0.09 -6.28
CA LYS A 203 -10.76 0.47 -6.70
C LYS A 203 -10.27 1.73 -5.97
N LYS A 204 -11.15 2.68 -5.66
CA LYS A 204 -10.82 3.85 -4.84
C LYS A 204 -10.51 3.47 -3.40
N VAL A 205 -11.30 2.58 -2.77
CA VAL A 205 -11.02 2.03 -1.42
C VAL A 205 -9.62 1.43 -1.36
N THR A 206 -9.32 0.54 -2.30
CA THR A 206 -8.00 -0.12 -2.33
C THR A 206 -6.85 0.85 -2.61
N THR A 207 -7.04 1.84 -3.48
CA THR A 207 -6.04 2.90 -3.71
C THR A 207 -5.81 3.76 -2.46
N ALA A 208 -6.89 4.07 -1.72
CA ALA A 208 -6.81 4.82 -0.48
C ALA A 208 -6.07 4.02 0.60
N LEU A 209 -6.36 2.72 0.74
CA LEU A 209 -5.66 1.82 1.67
C LEU A 209 -4.15 1.75 1.36
N GLU A 210 -3.78 1.55 0.09
CA GLU A 210 -2.37 1.53 -0.30
C GLU A 210 -1.66 2.86 -0.03
N SER A 211 -2.37 3.98 -0.22
CA SER A 211 -1.85 5.31 0.07
C SER A 211 -1.66 5.53 1.57
N GLN A 212 -2.62 5.11 2.38
CA GLN A 212 -2.56 5.16 3.84
C GLN A 212 -1.40 4.32 4.38
N LYS A 213 -1.21 3.10 3.90
CA LYS A 213 -0.06 2.24 4.24
C LYS A 213 1.27 2.93 3.96
N LYS A 214 1.42 3.48 2.75
CA LYS A 214 2.63 4.24 2.38
C LYS A 214 2.83 5.47 3.27
N ARG A 215 1.76 6.13 3.72
CA ARG A 215 1.81 7.25 4.67
C ARG A 215 2.34 6.78 6.03
N LEU A 216 1.75 5.73 6.59
CA LEU A 216 2.14 5.15 7.88
C LEU A 216 3.58 4.64 7.88
N GLU A 217 4.03 3.99 6.80
CA GLU A 217 5.42 3.55 6.65
C GLU A 217 6.41 4.73 6.66
N ARG A 218 6.07 5.82 5.96
CA ARG A 218 6.90 7.04 5.93
C ARG A 218 6.95 7.72 7.29
N GLU A 219 5.83 7.78 8.00
CA GLU A 219 5.75 8.36 9.35
C GLU A 219 6.57 7.55 10.35
N ARG A 220 6.43 6.22 10.34
CA ARG A 220 7.27 5.32 11.14
C ARG A 220 8.75 5.51 10.83
N GLY A 221 9.11 5.60 9.56
CA GLY A 221 10.50 5.85 9.15
C GLY A 221 11.03 7.21 9.60
N ARG A 222 10.20 8.26 9.62
CA ARG A 222 10.55 9.58 10.15
C ARG A 222 10.74 9.54 11.67
N ALA A 223 9.82 8.91 12.39
CA ALA A 223 9.87 8.76 13.83
C ALA A 223 11.12 7.99 14.28
N GLU A 224 11.49 6.92 13.57
CA GLU A 224 12.69 6.14 13.86
C GLU A 224 13.98 6.95 13.67
N ARG A 225 14.06 7.73 12.58
CA ARG A 225 15.21 8.63 12.35
C ARG A 225 15.32 9.71 13.43
N ASP A 226 14.19 10.27 13.88
CA ASP A 226 14.18 11.27 14.95
C ASP A 226 14.62 10.67 16.30
N LYS A 227 14.16 9.45 16.63
CA LYS A 227 14.62 8.71 17.81
C LYS A 227 16.13 8.46 17.76
N GLN A 228 16.65 8.00 16.62
CA GLN A 228 18.08 7.74 16.45
C GLN A 228 18.90 9.03 16.58
N ARG A 229 18.41 10.15 16.03
CA ARG A 229 19.04 11.47 16.15
C ARG A 229 19.12 11.92 17.62
N LYS A 230 18.03 11.82 18.37
CA LYS A 230 17.99 12.15 19.81
C LYS A 230 18.93 11.27 20.63
N LEU A 231 18.99 9.98 20.32
CA LEU A 231 19.91 9.06 20.99
C LEU A 231 21.38 9.40 20.71
N ASN A 232 21.73 9.68 19.46
CA ASN A 232 23.09 10.09 19.09
C ASN A 232 23.49 11.41 19.77
N GLN A 233 22.59 12.41 19.78
CA GLN A 233 22.81 13.68 20.47
C GLN A 233 23.06 13.47 21.97
N LYS A 234 22.26 12.64 22.63
CA LYS A 234 22.46 12.31 24.05
C LYS A 234 23.81 11.62 24.30
N ARG A 235 24.24 10.71 23.41
CA ARG A 235 25.56 10.05 23.50
C ARG A 235 26.71 11.05 23.35
N GLU A 236 26.58 12.02 22.44
CA GLU A 236 27.56 13.09 22.26
C GLU A 236 27.63 14.01 23.49
N GLU A 237 26.48 14.39 24.05
CA GLU A 237 26.39 15.18 25.28
C GLU A 237 27.01 14.45 26.48
N ASP A 238 26.71 13.16 26.66
CA ASP A 238 27.31 12.33 27.72
C ASP A 238 28.82 12.16 27.52
N ALA A 239 29.29 12.00 26.28
CA ALA A 239 30.72 11.92 25.97
C ALA A 239 31.43 13.24 26.25
N LYS A 240 30.80 14.38 25.92
CA LYS A 240 31.31 15.72 26.26
C LYS A 240 31.38 15.91 27.77
N ARG A 241 30.33 15.57 28.51
CA ARG A 241 30.30 15.63 29.98
C ARG A 241 31.43 14.81 30.62
N LYS A 242 31.65 13.59 30.14
CA LYS A 242 32.76 12.75 30.60
C LYS A 242 34.13 13.38 30.31
N ARG A 243 34.31 13.98 29.13
CA ARG A 243 35.55 14.70 28.78
C ARG A 243 35.79 15.89 29.72
N ASP A 244 34.77 16.69 29.99
CA ASP A 244 34.84 17.86 30.88
C ASP A 244 35.10 17.46 32.35
N GLU A 245 34.55 16.34 32.81
CA GLU A 245 34.85 15.77 34.14
C GLU A 245 36.30 15.29 34.23
N GLN A 246 36.84 14.70 33.16
CA GLN A 246 38.20 14.19 33.12
C GLN A 246 39.24 15.34 33.10
N THR A 247 38.98 16.40 32.32
CA THR A 247 39.84 17.59 32.25
C THR A 247 39.81 18.40 33.55
N SER A 248 38.66 18.50 34.24
CA SER A 248 38.56 19.22 35.53
C SER A 248 39.20 18.48 36.71
N ARG A 249 39.39 17.16 36.64
CA ARG A 249 40.12 16.37 37.66
C ARG A 249 41.66 16.48 37.56
N ALA A 250 42.22 16.75 36.37
CA ALA A 250 43.67 16.80 36.16
C ALA A 250 44.41 17.96 36.91
N PRO A 251 43.85 19.18 37.05
CA PRO A 251 44.51 20.27 37.79
C PRO A 251 44.57 20.06 39.31
N ARG A 252 43.60 19.37 39.91
CA ARG A 252 43.56 19.13 41.37
C ARG A 252 44.69 18.22 41.87
N ARG A 253 45.10 17.23 41.06
CA ARG A 253 46.22 16.33 41.40
C ARG A 253 47.58 17.04 41.41
N LYS A 254 47.81 18.03 40.52
CA LYS A 254 49.07 18.80 40.51
C LYS A 254 49.18 19.75 41.73
N ARG A 255 48.07 20.32 42.20
CA ARG A 255 48.05 21.16 43.41
C ARG A 255 48.32 20.39 44.71
N GLN A 256 47.80 19.16 44.86
CA GLN A 256 48.05 18.35 46.06
C GLN A 256 49.48 17.75 46.14
N MET A 257 50.17 17.56 45.01
CA MET A 257 51.58 17.14 45.01
C MET A 257 52.57 18.30 45.26
N SER A 258 52.20 19.54 44.92
CA SER A 258 53.06 20.72 45.15
C SER A 258 53.19 21.10 46.63
N THR A 259 52.20 20.77 47.47
CA THR A 259 52.22 21.10 48.92
C THR A 259 52.99 20.10 49.77
N ARG A 260 53.65 19.10 49.18
CA ARG A 260 54.40 18.05 49.89
C ARG A 260 55.92 18.09 49.70
N ARG A 261 56.45 19.07 48.96
CA ARG A 261 57.90 19.31 48.81
C ARG A 261 58.24 20.69 49.36
N ASN A 262 58.55 20.74 50.64
CA ASN A 262 59.38 21.81 51.20
C ASN A 262 60.23 21.18 52.32
N PRO A 263 61.51 20.87 52.09
CA PRO A 263 62.46 20.66 53.16
C PRO A 263 62.80 22.04 53.74
N VAL A 264 62.66 22.20 55.05
CA VAL A 264 63.13 23.36 55.81
C VAL A 264 64.65 23.23 55.89
N GLU A 265 65.39 24.20 55.35
CA GLU A 265 66.82 24.37 55.64
C GLU A 265 66.97 25.31 56.84
N ASP A 266 67.56 24.79 57.91
CA ASP A 266 68.00 25.51 59.11
C ASP A 266 69.26 26.35 58.81
N PRO A 267 69.37 27.59 59.31
CA PRO A 267 70.64 28.29 59.38
C PRO A 267 71.30 28.04 60.75
N ALA A 268 72.38 27.27 60.78
CA ALA A 268 73.22 27.12 61.96
C ALA A 268 74.37 28.14 61.97
N GLU A 269 74.43 28.88 63.07
CA GLU A 269 75.50 29.77 63.50
C GLU A 269 76.82 29.00 63.78
N SER A 270 77.96 29.65 63.52
CA SER A 270 79.25 29.47 64.22
C SER A 270 80.16 30.60 63.71
N GLU A 271 80.33 31.71 64.43
CA GLU A 271 81.06 31.90 65.68
C GLU A 271 82.58 31.62 65.54
N ILE A 272 83.32 32.60 66.05
CA ILE A 272 84.70 32.99 65.78
C ILE A 272 85.65 32.23 66.72
N ASP A 273 86.83 31.87 66.22
CA ASP A 273 88.07 31.75 67.02
C ASP A 273 89.21 31.94 66.00
N GLU A 274 89.84 33.11 65.89
CA GLU A 274 90.98 33.56 66.71
C GLU A 274 92.04 32.45 66.85
N TRP A 275 93.24 32.70 66.31
CA TRP A 275 94.55 32.41 66.92
C TRP A 275 95.67 32.87 65.96
N GLU A 276 96.78 33.21 66.57
CA GLU A 276 97.79 34.18 66.16
C GLU A 276 98.73 33.79 64.99
N SER A 277 99.27 34.84 64.38
CA SER A 277 100.53 35.01 63.61
C SER A 277 101.75 34.20 64.13
N PRO A 278 102.98 34.21 63.54
CA PRO A 278 103.48 34.97 62.38
C PRO A 278 104.52 34.25 61.45
N ALA A 279 104.95 35.00 60.42
CA ALA A 279 106.32 35.14 59.88
C ALA A 279 106.86 34.23 58.75
N ASP A 280 107.52 34.93 57.81
CA ASP A 280 108.62 34.55 56.88
C ASP A 280 108.28 33.50 55.79
N VAL A 281 108.54 33.70 54.49
CA VAL A 281 109.63 34.35 53.71
C VAL A 281 109.07 34.84 52.37
#